data_AF-A0AAW4DTI9-F1
#
_entry.id   AF-A0AAW4DTI9-F1
#
_cell.length_a   1.000
_cell.length_b   1.000
_cell.length_c   1.000
_cell.angle_alpha   90.00
_cell.angle_beta   90.00
_cell.angle_gamma   90.00
#
_symmetry.space_group_name_H-M   'P 1'
#
loop_
_entity.id
_entity.type
_entity.pdbx_description
1 polymer ?
#
loop_
_entity_poly.entity_id
_entity_poly.type
_entity_poly.pdbx_seq_one_letter_code
_entity_poly.pdbx_strand_id
1 'polypeptide(L)'
;MKPFQILLRCFAERKEGYWQAFCIDLCLAVQGESLQDVQQKLHEQITDYLQDILGGEDRPYAAQLLNRKAPISIIAKYHAYSLLSHIRRIKDRFCTFQDAMPLKLA
;
A
#
# COMPACT_ATOMS: atom_id res chain seq x y z
N MET A 1 -14.30 -10.82 7.95
CA MET A 1 -12.84 -10.63 8.06
C MET A 1 -12.25 -11.90 8.63
N LYS A 2 -11.20 -12.47 8.03
CA LYS A 2 -10.49 -13.60 8.66
C LYS A 2 -9.71 -13.04 9.87
N PRO A 3 -9.69 -13.72 11.03
CA PRO A 3 -9.12 -13.18 12.27
C PRO A 3 -7.59 -12.97 12.25
N PHE A 4 -6.91 -13.30 11.15
CA PHE A 4 -5.45 -13.25 11.05
C PHE A 4 -4.93 -12.42 9.86
N GLN A 5 -5.65 -11.37 9.44
CA GLN A 5 -5.20 -10.52 8.34
C GLN A 5 -5.03 -9.06 8.78
N ILE A 6 -3.96 -8.43 8.31
CA ILE A 6 -3.77 -6.97 8.38
C ILE A 6 -4.35 -6.36 7.11
N LEU A 7 -5.18 -5.33 7.24
CA LEU A 7 -5.65 -4.53 6.12
C LEU A 7 -4.80 -3.28 6.00
N LEU A 8 -4.00 -3.20 4.94
CA LEU A 8 -3.13 -2.07 4.64
C LEU A 8 -3.83 -1.12 3.69
N ARG A 9 -3.73 0.19 3.99
CA ARG A 9 -4.36 1.22 3.19
C ARG A 9 -3.44 1.64 2.06
N CYS A 10 -3.92 1.45 0.84
CA CYS A 10 -3.16 1.72 -0.37
C CYS A 10 -3.93 2.62 -1.33
N PHE A 11 -3.19 3.34 -2.17
CA PHE A 11 -3.76 3.99 -3.34
C PHE A 11 -2.79 3.93 -4.51
N ALA A 12 -3.33 3.97 -5.71
CA ALA A 12 -2.61 4.14 -6.95
C ALA A 12 -3.09 5.40 -7.66
N GLU A 13 -2.17 6.13 -8.28
CA GLU A 13 -2.47 7.30 -9.11
C GLU A 13 -1.67 7.26 -10.40
N ARG A 14 -2.26 7.81 -11.46
CA ARG A 14 -1.53 8.03 -12.72
C ARG A 14 -0.87 9.40 -12.69
N LYS A 15 0.45 9.43 -12.85
CA LYS A 15 1.25 10.66 -12.86
C LYS A 15 2.27 10.60 -14.00
N GLU A 16 2.32 11.66 -14.82
CA GLU A 16 3.33 11.83 -15.87
C GLU A 16 3.46 10.62 -16.83
N GLY A 17 2.34 9.98 -17.15
CA GLY A 17 2.29 8.85 -18.08
C GLY A 17 2.39 7.48 -17.42
N TYR A 18 2.88 7.38 -16.18
CA TYR A 18 3.05 6.13 -15.45
C TYR A 18 2.05 5.97 -14.31
N TRP A 19 1.88 4.75 -13.84
CA TRP A 19 1.18 4.47 -12.58
C TRP A 19 2.18 4.42 -11.45
N GLN A 20 1.79 4.96 -10.31
CA GLN A 20 2.49 4.81 -9.03
C GLN A 20 1.50 4.37 -7.97
N ALA A 21 1.92 3.49 -7.06
CA ALA A 21 1.12 3.05 -5.94
C ALA A 21 1.87 3.20 -4.62
N PHE A 22 1.12 3.43 -3.55
CA PHE A 22 1.63 3.74 -2.22
C PHE A 22 0.87 2.94 -1.17
N CYS A 23 1.59 2.38 -0.20
CA CYS A 23 1.03 1.89 1.06
C CYS A 23 1.29 2.94 2.14
N ILE A 24 0.22 3.57 2.66
CA ILE A 24 0.37 4.67 3.61
C ILE A 24 0.73 4.20 5.02
N ASP A 25 0.52 2.92 5.31
CA ASP A 25 0.76 2.32 6.62
C ASP A 25 2.21 1.84 6.80
N LEU A 26 2.91 1.50 5.71
CA LEU A 26 4.28 0.99 5.73
C LEU A 26 5.29 1.90 5.00
N CYS A 27 4.86 3.06 4.50
CA CYS A 27 5.70 3.99 3.74
C CYS A 27 6.37 3.33 2.51
N LEU A 28 5.65 2.43 1.83
CA LEU A 28 6.11 1.74 0.63
C LEU A 28 5.53 2.40 -0.63
N ALA A 29 6.30 2.36 -1.72
CA ALA A 29 5.90 2.93 -3.00
C ALA A 29 6.52 2.16 -4.17
N VAL A 30 5.73 1.96 -5.22
CA VAL A 30 6.15 1.32 -6.48
C VAL A 30 5.66 2.12 -7.69
N GLN A 31 6.30 1.91 -8.84
CA GLN A 31 5.91 2.48 -10.13
C GLN A 31 5.77 1.37 -11.19
N GLY A 32 4.91 1.61 -12.18
CA GLY A 32 4.59 0.64 -13.21
C GLY A 32 3.84 1.24 -14.40
N GLU A 33 3.55 0.37 -15.36
CA GLU A 33 2.96 0.77 -16.65
C GLU A 33 1.43 0.78 -16.62
N SER A 34 0.84 0.02 -15.69
CA SER A 34 -0.62 -0.10 -15.53
C SER A 34 -1.02 -0.13 -14.05
N LEU A 35 -2.31 0.10 -13.79
CA LEU A 35 -2.87 -0.02 -12.43
C LEU A 35 -2.66 -1.43 -11.86
N GLN A 36 -2.89 -2.47 -12.67
CA GLN A 36 -2.72 -3.86 -12.25
C GLN A 36 -1.25 -4.17 -11.93
N ASP A 37 -0.33 -3.67 -12.76
CA ASP A 37 1.12 -3.82 -12.55
C ASP A 37 1.56 -3.23 -11.21
N VAL A 38 1.15 -1.98 -10.90
CA VAL A 38 1.52 -1.37 -9.61
C VAL A 38 0.82 -2.00 -8.42
N GLN A 39 -0.39 -2.54 -8.58
CA GLN A 39 -1.05 -3.28 -7.50
C GLN A 39 -0.30 -4.58 -7.19
N GLN A 40 0.10 -5.32 -8.22
CA GLN A 40 0.89 -6.54 -8.06
C GLN A 40 2.26 -6.26 -7.44
N LYS A 41 3.01 -5.29 -7.98
CA LYS A 41 4.32 -4.90 -7.44
C LYS A 41 4.26 -4.42 -6.00
N LEU A 42 3.21 -3.66 -5.64
CA LEU A 42 3.06 -3.18 -4.26
C LEU A 42 2.75 -4.36 -3.33
N HIS A 43 1.91 -5.29 -3.76
CA HIS A 43 1.60 -6.51 -3.01
C HIS A 43 2.85 -7.36 -2.75
N GLU A 44 3.67 -7.56 -3.77
CA GLU A 44 4.96 -8.27 -3.67
C GLU A 44 5.90 -7.53 -2.71
N GLN A 45 6.09 -6.22 -2.88
CA GLN A 45 6.95 -5.43 -2.00
C GLN A 45 6.48 -5.44 -0.54
N ILE A 46 5.17 -5.40 -0.29
CA ILE A 46 4.62 -5.52 1.06
C ILE A 46 4.90 -6.93 1.60
N THR A 47 4.73 -7.97 0.79
CA THR A 47 4.95 -9.35 1.22
C THR A 47 6.40 -9.55 1.64
N ASP A 48 7.36 -9.16 0.80
CA ASP A 48 8.79 -9.24 1.10
C ASP A 48 9.12 -8.44 2.37
N TYR A 49 8.63 -7.21 2.45
CA TYR A 49 8.81 -6.35 3.64
C TYR A 49 8.27 -7.00 4.92
N LEU A 50 7.08 -7.61 4.86
CA LEU A 50 6.50 -8.29 6.02
C LEU A 50 7.27 -9.58 6.36
N GLN A 51 7.85 -10.28 5.39
CA GLN A 51 8.67 -11.47 5.63
C GLN A 51 9.94 -11.12 6.40
N ASP A 52 10.63 -10.05 5.98
CA ASP A 52 11.85 -9.58 6.63
C ASP A 52 11.63 -9.16 8.08
N ILE A 53 10.52 -8.47 8.38
CA ILE A 53 10.23 -7.99 9.74
C ILE A 53 9.62 -9.06 10.66
N LEU A 54 8.90 -10.06 10.13
CA LEU A 54 8.25 -11.07 10.97
C LEU A 54 9.13 -12.31 11.19
N GLY A 55 9.89 -12.72 10.18
CA GLY A 55 10.71 -13.93 10.20
C GLY A 55 12.19 -13.73 9.91
N GLY A 56 12.57 -12.58 9.35
CA GLY A 56 13.93 -12.29 8.87
C GLY A 56 14.79 -11.46 9.81
N GLU A 57 15.82 -10.84 9.23
CA GLU A 57 16.87 -10.09 9.91
C GLU A 57 16.36 -8.84 10.64
N ASP A 58 15.25 -8.27 10.18
CA ASP A 58 14.65 -7.04 10.70
C ASP A 58 13.69 -7.26 11.87
N ARG A 59 13.51 -8.52 12.31
CA ARG A 59 12.65 -8.87 13.45
C ARG A 59 12.91 -8.05 14.73
N PRO A 60 14.17 -7.72 15.12
CA PRO A 60 14.42 -6.86 16.27
C PRO A 60 13.82 -5.45 16.14
N TYR A 61 13.61 -4.97 14.91
CA TYR A 61 13.07 -3.64 14.57
C TYR A 61 11.60 -3.68 14.14
N ALA A 62 10.93 -4.82 14.22
CA ALA A 62 9.59 -5.03 13.70
C ALA A 62 8.58 -3.97 14.21
N ALA A 63 8.62 -3.61 15.49
CA ALA A 63 7.71 -2.61 16.07
C ALA A 63 7.88 -1.20 15.46
N GLN A 64 9.11 -0.81 15.12
CA GLN A 64 9.41 0.46 14.48
C GLN A 64 8.99 0.43 13.01
N LEU A 65 9.35 -0.65 12.30
CA LEU A 65 9.10 -0.83 10.88
C LEU A 65 7.59 -0.93 10.57
N LEU A 66 6.83 -1.65 11.40
CA LEU A 66 5.36 -1.71 11.31
C LEU A 66 4.66 -0.37 11.55
N ASN A 67 5.31 0.57 12.26
CA ASN A 67 4.75 1.89 12.55
C ASN A 67 5.30 2.99 11.61
N ARG A 68 6.02 2.62 10.55
CA ARG A 68 6.59 3.56 9.59
C ARG A 68 5.52 4.10 8.65
N LYS A 69 4.75 5.07 9.13
CA LYS A 69 3.76 5.81 8.35
C LYS A 69 4.41 6.56 7.19
N ALA A 70 3.70 6.68 6.08
CA ALA A 70 4.10 7.52 4.95
C ALA A 70 4.15 9.02 5.34
N PRO A 71 4.84 9.88 4.57
CA PRO A 71 4.80 11.32 4.76
C PRO A 71 3.36 11.87 4.77
N ILE A 72 3.12 12.93 5.55
CA ILE A 72 1.78 13.52 5.74
C ILE A 72 1.11 13.89 4.41
N SER A 73 1.88 14.37 3.43
CA SER A 73 1.36 14.69 2.09
C SER A 73 0.76 13.47 1.37
N ILE A 74 1.36 12.29 1.52
CA ILE A 74 0.88 11.04 0.94
C ILE A 74 -0.34 10.51 1.70
N ILE A 75 -0.34 10.63 3.04
CA ILE A 75 -1.50 10.30 3.87
C ILE A 75 -2.70 11.18 3.49
N ALA A 76 -2.49 12.49 3.36
CA ALA A 76 -3.54 13.43 2.97
C ALA A 76 -4.11 13.09 1.59
N LYS A 77 -3.26 12.72 0.61
CA LYS A 77 -3.71 12.23 -0.69
C LYS A 77 -4.61 11.01 -0.59
N TYR A 78 -4.24 10.01 0.20
CA TYR A 78 -5.09 8.82 0.40
C TYR A 78 -6.48 9.19 0.90
N HIS A 79 -6.56 10.06 1.92
CA HIS A 79 -7.85 10.47 2.47
C HIS A 79 -8.67 11.31 1.48
N ALA A 80 -8.03 12.20 0.72
CA ALA A 80 -8.69 12.94 -0.35
C ALA A 80 -9.24 12.00 -1.43
N TYR A 81 -8.45 11.03 -1.90
CA TYR A 81 -8.88 10.04 -2.90
C TYR A 81 -9.97 9.11 -2.37
N SER A 82 -9.90 8.70 -1.11
CA SER A 82 -10.94 7.90 -0.47
C SER A 82 -12.27 8.65 -0.43
N LEU A 83 -12.26 9.95 -0.09
CA LEU A 83 -13.46 10.79 -0.10
C LEU A 83 -14.01 10.96 -1.52
N LEU A 84 -13.13 11.26 -2.47
CA LEU A 84 -13.48 11.51 -3.88
C LEU A 84 -13.84 10.23 -4.66
N SER A 85 -13.52 9.04 -4.15
CA SER A 85 -13.80 7.75 -4.82
C SER A 85 -15.30 7.49 -5.07
N HIS A 86 -16.17 8.17 -4.32
CA HIS A 86 -17.63 8.16 -4.50
C HIS A 86 -18.07 8.95 -5.76
N ILE A 87 -17.18 9.73 -6.36
CA ILE A 87 -17.44 10.54 -7.56
C ILE A 87 -16.98 9.76 -8.79
N ARG A 88 -17.94 9.22 -9.55
CA ARG A 88 -17.71 8.36 -10.73
C ARG A 88 -16.75 8.94 -11.78
N ARG A 89 -16.67 10.27 -11.93
CA ARG A 89 -15.84 10.96 -12.94
C ARG A 89 -14.32 10.86 -12.71
N ILE A 90 -13.86 10.40 -11.54
CA ILE A 90 -12.44 10.51 -11.15
C ILE A 90 -11.74 9.14 -11.09
N LYS A 91 -12.49 8.04 -11.30
CA LYS A 91 -11.98 6.66 -11.25
C LYS A 91 -10.84 6.35 -12.23
N ASP A 92 -10.74 7.09 -13.34
CA ASP A 92 -9.72 6.83 -14.36
C ASP A 92 -8.32 7.36 -13.99
N ARG A 93 -8.20 8.19 -12.93
CA ARG A 93 -6.93 8.81 -12.54
C ARG A 93 -6.32 8.27 -11.26
N PHE A 94 -7.14 7.71 -10.37
CA PHE A 94 -6.67 7.09 -9.14
C PHE A 94 -7.60 5.98 -8.66
N CYS A 95 -7.07 5.09 -7.85
CA CYS A 95 -7.79 4.01 -7.21
C CYS A 95 -7.30 3.86 -5.76
N THR A 96 -8.20 3.87 -4.79
CA THR A 96 -7.89 3.46 -3.41
C THR A 96 -8.25 1.99 -3.25
N PHE A 97 -7.40 1.22 -2.60
CA PHE A 97 -7.63 -0.20 -2.33
C PHE A 97 -7.10 -0.59 -0.96
N GLN A 98 -7.57 -1.73 -0.46
CA GLN A 98 -7.05 -2.36 0.75
C GLN A 98 -6.29 -3.60 0.34
N ASP A 99 -5.07 -3.75 0.85
CA ASP A 99 -4.30 -4.96 0.66
C ASP A 99 -4.37 -5.81 1.93
N ALA A 100 -4.79 -7.07 1.78
CA ALA A 100 -5.11 -7.96 2.89
C ALA A 100 -3.99 -8.98 3.08
N MET A 101 -3.08 -8.69 4.01
CA MET A 101 -1.90 -9.51 4.26
C MET A 101 -2.15 -10.52 5.38
N PRO A 102 -1.75 -11.80 5.22
CA PRO A 102 -1.81 -12.76 6.31
C PRO A 102 -0.77 -12.43 7.38
N LEU A 103 -1.15 -12.55 8.66
CA LEU A 103 -0.24 -12.37 9.81
C LEU A 103 0.78 -13.50 9.96
N LYS A 104 0.49 -14.66 9.37
CA LYS A 104 1.43 -15.78 9.24
C LYS A 104 1.85 -15.86 7.78
N LEU A 105 3.09 -15.49 7.50
CA LEU A 105 3.73 -15.79 6.22
C LEU A 105 4.18 -17.26 6.32
N ALA A 106 3.78 -18.07 5.34
CA ALA A 106 3.99 -19.51 5.32
C ALA A 106 5.45 -19.87 5.09
#